data_AF-A0AAE7C2E2-F1
#
_entry.id   AF-A0AAE7C2E2-F1
#
_cell.length_a   1.000
_cell.length_b   1.000
_cell.length_c   1.000
_cell.angle_alpha   90.00
_cell.angle_beta   90.00
_cell.angle_gamma   90.00
#
_symmetry.space_group_name_H-M   'P 1'
#
loop_
_entity.id
_entity.type
_entity.pdbx_description
1 polymer ?
#
loop_
_entity_poly.entity_id
_entity_poly.type
_entity_poly.pdbx_seq_one_letter_code
_entity_poly.pdbx_strand_id
1 'polypeptide(L)'
;MQPLFKTTFMMSGILLVSACSQNQTELPFPGEFLGADYILSDENAERWAIASRQAEQCIYPNLTRIQQQHFSPEDAYVHAQYVLFYPLENIIGEEYVKILQEDEKSMGYAQRQFKKYKTSKVKPLDQQSCQTIRMNAKDDLAVLKGEYKNGMVSEGKVTEQNDPDGVATNQNKFFFDIIKWGAALLL
;
A
#
# COMPACT_ATOMS: atom_id res chain seq x y z
N MET A 1 -39.58 50.41 -58.72
CA MET A 1 -38.53 50.56 -57.69
C MET A 1 -37.97 49.17 -57.41
N GLN A 2 -36.74 48.87 -57.86
CA GLN A 2 -35.98 47.67 -57.47
C GLN A 2 -35.40 47.86 -56.03
N PRO A 3 -34.56 46.97 -55.50
CA PRO A 3 -34.88 45.68 -54.87
C PRO A 3 -34.27 45.60 -53.45
N LEU A 4 -34.44 44.51 -52.68
CA LEU A 4 -33.42 44.17 -51.69
C LEU A 4 -33.26 42.66 -51.48
N PHE A 5 -32.14 42.18 -51.99
CA PHE A 5 -31.42 40.97 -51.61
C PHE A 5 -31.22 40.89 -50.09
N LYS A 6 -31.41 39.70 -49.50
CA LYS A 6 -30.45 39.22 -48.50
C LYS A 6 -30.45 37.69 -48.38
N THR A 7 -29.47 37.11 -49.05
CA THR A 7 -28.91 35.78 -48.84
C THR A 7 -28.59 35.58 -47.35
N THR A 8 -29.04 34.49 -46.73
CA THR A 8 -28.54 34.07 -45.42
C THR A 8 -28.17 32.58 -45.48
N PHE A 9 -26.97 32.38 -45.99
CA PHE A 9 -25.91 31.47 -45.51
C PHE A 9 -26.37 30.28 -44.64
N MET A 10 -26.39 29.08 -45.24
CA MET A 10 -26.27 27.80 -44.53
C MET A 10 -24.93 27.79 -43.77
N MET A 11 -24.96 27.77 -42.44
CA MET A 11 -23.76 27.57 -41.64
C MET A 11 -23.53 26.07 -41.42
N SER A 12 -22.55 25.55 -42.16
CA SER A 12 -22.01 24.20 -42.05
C SER A 12 -21.39 23.99 -40.66
N GLY A 13 -21.90 23.02 -39.90
CA GLY A 13 -21.33 22.61 -38.62
C GLY A 13 -20.06 21.79 -38.84
N ILE A 14 -18.90 22.39 -38.58
CA ILE A 14 -17.62 21.70 -38.54
C ILE A 14 -17.55 20.90 -37.24
N LEU A 15 -17.76 19.59 -37.33
CA LEU A 15 -17.42 18.64 -36.27
C LEU A 15 -15.89 18.53 -36.19
N LEU A 16 -15.29 19.22 -35.21
CA LEU A 16 -13.91 19.00 -34.81
C LEU A 16 -13.83 17.66 -34.09
N VAL A 17 -13.41 16.62 -34.81
CA VAL A 17 -13.04 15.33 -34.20
C VAL A 17 -11.63 15.48 -33.65
N SER A 18 -11.51 15.77 -32.36
CA SER A 18 -10.23 15.68 -31.65
C SER A 18 -9.82 14.22 -31.54
N ALA A 19 -8.92 13.79 -32.42
CA ALA A 19 -8.23 12.52 -32.30
C ALA A 19 -7.28 12.59 -31.08
N CYS A 20 -7.65 11.93 -29.99
CA CYS A 20 -6.75 11.65 -28.88
C CYS A 20 -5.72 10.61 -29.33
N SER A 21 -4.61 11.06 -29.93
CA SER A 21 -3.47 10.20 -30.24
C SER A 21 -2.61 9.98 -29.00
N GLN A 22 -3.11 9.16 -28.06
CA GLN A 22 -2.31 8.69 -26.93
C GLN A 22 -1.55 7.43 -27.38
N ASN A 23 -0.41 7.63 -28.03
CA ASN A 23 0.55 6.56 -28.31
C ASN A 23 1.23 6.13 -26.99
N GLN A 24 0.48 5.42 -26.13
CA GLN A 24 1.09 4.61 -25.10
C GLN A 24 1.46 3.29 -25.75
N THR A 25 2.75 3.08 -25.98
CA THR A 25 3.26 1.75 -26.29
C THR A 25 3.04 0.90 -25.04
N GLU A 26 1.89 0.21 -24.96
CA GLU A 26 1.63 -0.75 -23.91
C GLU A 26 2.69 -1.84 -24.00
N LEU A 27 3.55 -1.91 -22.99
CA LEU A 27 4.47 -3.03 -22.84
C LEU A 27 3.62 -4.30 -22.65
N PRO A 28 3.97 -5.41 -23.33
CA PRO A 28 3.19 -6.64 -23.20
C PRO A 28 3.14 -7.09 -21.73
N PHE A 29 1.97 -7.58 -21.33
CA PHE A 29 1.78 -8.12 -19.98
C PHE A 29 2.76 -9.29 -19.74
N PRO A 30 3.51 -9.32 -18.61
CA PRO A 30 4.50 -10.36 -18.40
C PRO A 30 3.84 -11.74 -18.22
N GLY A 31 4.25 -12.70 -19.05
CA GLY A 31 3.62 -14.02 -19.11
C GLY A 31 3.66 -14.84 -17.82
N GLU A 32 4.63 -14.55 -16.94
CA GLU A 32 4.79 -15.22 -15.64
C GLU A 32 3.62 -14.98 -14.66
N PHE A 33 2.84 -13.92 -14.88
CA PHE A 33 1.67 -13.57 -14.06
C PHE A 33 0.33 -13.93 -14.72
N LEU A 34 0.34 -14.71 -15.80
CA LEU A 34 -0.90 -15.16 -16.43
C LEU A 34 -1.70 -16.04 -15.46
N GLY A 35 -2.99 -15.72 -15.34
CA GLY A 35 -3.89 -16.38 -14.38
C GLY A 35 -3.71 -15.91 -12.94
N ALA A 36 -3.20 -14.69 -12.72
CA ALA A 36 -3.33 -14.02 -11.44
C ALA A 36 -4.79 -13.61 -11.19
N ASP A 37 -5.27 -13.84 -9.98
CA ASP A 37 -6.65 -13.53 -9.56
C ASP A 37 -6.89 -12.02 -9.42
N TYR A 38 -5.84 -11.23 -9.19
CA TYR A 38 -5.87 -9.78 -9.15
C TYR A 38 -4.65 -9.13 -9.83
N ILE A 39 -4.92 -8.12 -10.65
CA ILE A 39 -3.91 -7.33 -11.36
C ILE A 39 -3.90 -5.90 -10.81
N LEU A 40 -2.86 -5.56 -10.04
CA LEU A 40 -2.68 -4.20 -9.52
C LEU A 40 -2.36 -3.22 -10.66
N SER A 41 -3.25 -2.26 -10.91
CA SER A 41 -3.05 -1.24 -11.93
C SER A 41 -1.81 -0.38 -11.66
N ASP A 42 -1.21 0.17 -12.72
CA ASP A 42 -0.10 1.12 -12.65
C ASP A 42 -0.40 2.33 -11.74
N GLU A 43 -1.60 2.91 -11.83
CA GLU A 43 -2.02 4.04 -10.99
C GLU A 43 -2.02 3.70 -9.49
N ASN A 44 -2.69 2.60 -9.12
CA ASN A 44 -2.73 2.15 -7.73
C ASN A 44 -1.35 1.75 -7.22
N ALA A 45 -0.48 1.18 -8.06
CA ALA A 45 0.88 0.84 -7.69
C ALA A 45 1.75 2.08 -7.42
N GLU A 46 1.60 3.14 -8.22
CA GLU A 46 2.28 4.40 -7.99
C GLU A 46 1.80 5.06 -6.69
N ARG A 47 0.48 5.11 -6.47
CA ARG A 47 -0.11 5.60 -5.21
C ARG A 47 0.39 4.80 -4.02
N TRP A 48 0.49 3.48 -4.16
CA TRP A 48 0.99 2.61 -3.11
C TRP A 48 2.46 2.89 -2.80
N ALA A 49 3.34 2.97 -3.80
CA ALA A 49 4.74 3.32 -3.61
C ALA A 49 4.94 4.65 -2.87
N ILE A 50 4.12 5.66 -3.19
CA ILE A 50 4.16 6.96 -2.53
C ILE A 50 3.68 6.86 -1.07
N ALA A 51 2.51 6.25 -0.85
CA ALA A 51 1.90 6.13 0.47
C ALA A 51 2.78 5.28 1.42
N SER A 52 3.38 4.21 0.91
CA SER A 52 4.32 3.37 1.65
C SER A 52 5.56 4.17 2.05
N ARG A 53 6.16 4.93 1.12
CA ARG A 53 7.32 5.75 1.46
C ARG A 53 7.00 6.85 2.47
N GLN A 54 5.81 7.44 2.37
CA GLN A 54 5.28 8.41 3.32
C GLN A 54 5.13 7.82 4.73
N ALA A 55 4.52 6.64 4.84
CA ALA A 55 4.39 5.91 6.10
C ALA A 55 5.76 5.55 6.69
N GLU A 56 6.70 5.07 5.87
CA GLU A 56 8.06 4.75 6.30
C GLU A 56 8.82 5.98 6.84
N GLN A 57 8.81 7.10 6.11
CA GLN A 57 9.45 8.34 6.56
C GLN A 57 8.83 8.86 7.86
N CYS A 58 7.53 8.64 8.05
CA CYS A 58 6.87 8.98 9.28
C CYS A 58 7.31 8.03 10.41
N ILE A 59 7.04 6.74 10.34
CA ILE A 59 7.25 5.80 11.45
C ILE A 59 8.74 5.60 11.74
N TYR A 60 9.57 5.60 10.70
CA TYR A 60 10.97 5.20 10.71
C TYR A 60 11.88 6.25 10.06
N PRO A 61 11.93 7.50 10.57
CA PRO A 61 12.60 8.61 9.88
C PRO A 61 14.11 8.40 9.68
N ASN A 62 14.73 7.58 10.51
CA ASN A 62 16.18 7.32 10.51
C ASN A 62 16.52 5.85 10.20
N LEU A 63 15.57 5.07 9.69
CA LEU A 63 15.79 3.64 9.44
C LEU A 63 16.76 3.44 8.29
N THR A 64 17.82 2.71 8.59
CA THR A 64 18.79 2.25 7.59
C THR A 64 18.43 0.85 7.11
N ARG A 65 18.91 0.49 5.91
CA ARG A 65 18.75 -0.86 5.35
C ARG A 65 19.33 -1.93 6.29
N ILE A 66 20.46 -1.63 6.96
CA ILE A 66 21.11 -2.58 7.89
C ILE A 66 20.20 -2.83 9.10
N GLN A 67 19.64 -1.78 9.70
CA GLN A 67 18.69 -1.93 10.81
C GLN A 67 17.45 -2.74 10.38
N GLN A 68 16.92 -2.48 9.19
CA GLN A 68 15.77 -3.20 8.65
C GLN A 68 16.06 -4.70 8.44
N GLN A 69 17.28 -5.05 8.01
CA GLN A 69 17.70 -6.45 7.86
C GLN A 69 17.83 -7.21 9.18
N HIS A 70 17.93 -6.49 10.30
CA HIS A 70 18.05 -7.05 11.64
C HIS A 70 16.80 -6.83 12.49
N PHE A 71 15.65 -6.54 11.86
CA PHE A 71 14.38 -6.49 12.56
C PHE A 71 14.09 -7.81 13.26
N SER A 72 13.57 -7.70 14.49
CA SER A 72 12.87 -8.81 15.12
C SER A 72 11.64 -9.18 14.30
N PRO A 73 11.08 -10.40 14.44
CA PRO A 73 9.83 -10.76 13.79
C PRO A 73 8.71 -9.73 14.04
N GLU A 74 8.61 -9.19 15.26
CA GLU A 74 7.62 -8.19 15.66
C GLU A 74 7.85 -6.86 14.92
N ASP A 75 9.10 -6.38 14.85
CA ASP A 75 9.44 -5.16 14.13
C ASP A 75 9.22 -5.33 12.61
N ALA A 76 9.53 -6.52 12.07
CA ALA A 76 9.31 -6.86 10.67
C ALA A 76 7.82 -6.90 10.32
N TYR A 77 6.98 -7.45 11.21
CA TYR A 77 5.54 -7.44 11.05
C TYR A 77 4.99 -6.01 11.07
N VAL A 78 5.35 -5.20 12.07
CA VAL A 78 4.86 -3.81 12.16
C VAL A 78 5.30 -3.01 10.94
N HIS A 79 6.54 -3.18 10.48
CA HIS A 79 7.00 -2.54 9.25
C HIS A 79 6.16 -3.00 8.05
N ALA A 80 6.03 -4.30 7.81
CA ALA A 80 5.25 -4.80 6.69
C ALA A 80 3.80 -4.34 6.74
N GLN A 81 3.16 -4.38 7.90
CA GLN A 81 1.77 -3.99 8.07
C GLN A 81 1.57 -2.49 7.81
N TYR A 82 2.31 -1.63 8.51
CA TYR A 82 2.08 -0.19 8.47
C TYR A 82 2.72 0.50 7.26
N VAL A 83 3.83 -0.03 6.76
CA VAL A 83 4.56 0.56 5.62
C VAL A 83 4.09 -0.01 4.30
N LEU A 84 3.58 -1.24 4.24
CA LEU A 84 3.23 -1.88 2.97
C LEU A 84 1.74 -2.19 2.87
N PHE A 85 1.18 -2.95 3.81
CA PHE A 85 -0.18 -3.49 3.65
C PHE A 85 -1.30 -2.49 3.95
N TYR A 86 -1.26 -1.74 5.06
CA TYR A 86 -2.26 -0.70 5.32
C TYR A 86 -2.29 0.38 4.23
N PRO A 87 -1.16 0.89 3.71
CA PRO A 87 -1.18 1.78 2.55
C PRO A 87 -1.86 1.17 1.32
N LEU A 88 -1.59 -0.11 1.02
CA LEU A 88 -2.21 -0.81 -0.10
C LEU A 88 -3.72 -0.99 0.11
N GLU A 89 -4.10 -1.46 1.29
CA GLU A 89 -5.48 -1.66 1.71
C GLU A 89 -6.32 -0.39 1.58
N ASN A 90 -5.77 0.76 1.97
CA ASN A 90 -6.44 2.06 1.81
C ASN A 90 -6.66 2.47 0.34
N ILE A 91 -5.93 1.88 -0.60
CA ILE A 91 -6.00 2.21 -2.03
C ILE A 91 -6.93 1.25 -2.76
N ILE A 92 -6.79 -0.06 -2.52
CA ILE A 92 -7.51 -1.08 -3.27
C ILE A 92 -8.61 -1.75 -2.48
N GLY A 93 -8.66 -1.62 -1.15
CA GLY A 93 -9.60 -2.30 -0.27
C GLY A 93 -9.08 -3.62 0.31
N GLU A 94 -9.56 -3.96 1.51
CA GLU A 94 -9.16 -5.16 2.27
C GLU A 94 -9.40 -6.46 1.49
N GLU A 95 -10.54 -6.57 0.80
CA GLU A 95 -10.90 -7.76 0.03
C GLU A 95 -9.88 -8.07 -1.07
N TYR A 96 -9.36 -7.04 -1.75
CA TYR A 96 -8.37 -7.21 -2.81
C TYR A 96 -6.97 -7.46 -2.26
N VAL A 97 -6.65 -6.93 -1.07
CA VAL A 97 -5.41 -7.29 -0.36
C VAL A 97 -5.43 -8.76 0.04
N LYS A 98 -6.58 -9.31 0.47
CA LYS A 98 -6.71 -10.75 0.76
C LYS A 98 -6.48 -11.60 -0.48
N ILE A 99 -7.11 -11.26 -1.62
CA ILE A 99 -6.86 -11.97 -2.90
C ILE A 99 -5.37 -11.94 -3.25
N LEU A 100 -4.74 -10.77 -3.12
CA LEU A 100 -3.30 -10.64 -3.34
C LEU A 100 -2.49 -11.56 -2.44
N GLN A 101 -2.78 -11.59 -1.14
CA GLN A 101 -2.02 -12.40 -0.18
C GLN A 101 -2.22 -13.91 -0.36
N GLU A 102 -3.37 -14.33 -0.89
CA GLU A 102 -3.74 -15.72 -1.13
C GLU A 102 -3.25 -16.27 -2.49
N ASP A 103 -3.06 -15.43 -3.51
CA ASP A 103 -2.54 -15.81 -4.82
C ASP A 103 -1.11 -15.31 -5.08
N GLU A 104 -0.16 -16.24 -5.18
CA GLU A 104 1.27 -15.92 -5.38
C GLU A 104 1.54 -15.15 -6.68
N LYS A 105 0.75 -15.37 -7.75
CA LYS A 105 0.93 -14.63 -9.01
C LYS A 105 0.47 -13.19 -8.88
N SER A 106 -0.68 -12.97 -8.23
CA SER A 106 -1.19 -11.63 -7.92
C SER A 106 -0.18 -10.88 -7.05
N MET A 107 0.30 -11.48 -5.96
CA MET A 107 1.31 -10.85 -5.10
C MET A 107 2.60 -10.58 -5.85
N GLY A 108 3.09 -11.53 -6.66
CA GLY A 108 4.30 -11.36 -7.46
C GLY A 108 4.17 -10.19 -8.45
N TYR A 109 3.00 -10.04 -9.08
CA TYR A 109 2.74 -8.92 -9.97
C TYR A 109 2.68 -7.58 -9.21
N ALA A 110 2.01 -7.54 -8.06
CA ALA A 110 1.96 -6.36 -7.20
C ALA A 110 3.37 -5.96 -6.72
N GLN A 111 4.22 -6.92 -6.37
CA GLN A 111 5.64 -6.67 -6.02
C GLN A 111 6.41 -6.07 -7.17
N ARG A 112 6.26 -6.61 -8.38
CA ARG A 112 6.88 -6.06 -9.59
C ARG A 112 6.43 -4.62 -9.82
N GLN A 113 5.13 -4.35 -9.68
CA GLN A 113 4.58 -3.02 -9.87
C GLN A 113 5.07 -2.03 -8.80
N PHE A 114 5.09 -2.44 -7.53
CA PHE A 114 5.63 -1.62 -6.44
C PHE A 114 7.10 -1.24 -6.70
N LYS A 115 7.92 -2.21 -7.13
CA LYS A 115 9.33 -1.97 -7.49
C LYS A 115 9.48 -1.01 -8.66
N LYS A 116 8.63 -1.13 -9.69
CA LYS A 116 8.60 -0.23 -10.86
C LYS A 116 8.38 1.23 -10.45
N TYR A 117 7.51 1.48 -9.48
CA TYR A 117 7.14 2.84 -9.02
C TYR A 117 7.84 3.30 -7.74
N LYS A 118 8.77 2.50 -7.19
CA LYS A 118 9.46 2.81 -5.94
C LYS A 118 10.15 4.18 -6.01
N THR A 119 9.86 5.05 -5.05
CA THR A 119 10.42 6.41 -4.98
C THR A 119 10.93 6.73 -3.59
N SER A 120 11.99 7.53 -3.51
CA SER A 120 12.51 8.10 -2.25
C SER A 120 12.02 9.52 -1.99
N LYS A 121 11.47 10.19 -3.01
CA LYS A 121 11.05 11.59 -2.99
C LYS A 121 9.53 11.65 -2.97
N VAL A 122 8.99 11.87 -1.77
CA VAL A 122 7.56 12.04 -1.56
C VAL A 122 7.32 13.26 -0.68
N LYS A 123 6.16 13.87 -0.83
CA LYS A 123 5.69 14.88 0.13
C LYS A 123 5.46 14.18 1.47
N PRO A 124 5.98 14.69 2.60
CA PRO A 124 5.70 14.09 3.90
C PRO A 124 4.20 14.07 4.21
N LEU A 125 3.78 13.10 5.03
CA LEU A 125 2.44 13.12 5.63
C LEU A 125 2.24 14.39 6.45
N ASP A 126 0.99 14.82 6.57
CA ASP A 126 0.66 15.87 7.52
C ASP A 126 0.97 15.40 8.95
N GLN A 127 1.20 16.38 9.83
CA GLN A 127 1.69 16.11 11.18
C GLN A 127 0.71 15.25 11.99
N GLN A 128 -0.60 15.46 11.84
CA GLN A 128 -1.61 14.77 12.64
C GLN A 128 -1.75 13.30 12.20
N SER A 129 -1.82 13.05 10.90
CA SER A 129 -1.82 11.69 10.36
C SER A 129 -0.54 10.96 10.76
N CYS A 130 0.62 11.63 10.65
CA CYS A 130 1.89 11.04 11.02
C CYS A 130 1.98 10.69 12.51
N GLN A 131 1.51 11.56 13.40
CA GLN A 131 1.45 11.28 14.83
C GLN A 131 0.54 10.09 15.14
N THR A 132 -0.60 9.99 14.48
CA THR A 132 -1.56 8.90 14.66
C THR A 132 -0.93 7.56 14.27
N ILE A 133 -0.37 7.45 13.06
CA ILE A 133 0.23 6.18 12.62
C ILE A 133 1.47 5.79 13.44
N ARG A 134 2.25 6.76 13.93
CA ARG A 134 3.38 6.50 14.84
C ARG A 134 2.93 5.91 16.17
N MET A 135 1.87 6.46 16.74
CA MET A 135 1.32 5.99 18.00
C MET A 135 0.76 4.58 17.83
N ASN A 136 -0.07 4.35 16.81
CA ASN A 136 -0.65 3.04 16.54
C ASN A 136 0.45 1.97 16.27
N ALA A 137 1.45 2.28 15.44
CA ALA A 137 2.55 1.35 15.18
C ALA A 137 3.37 1.04 16.45
N LYS A 138 3.55 2.02 17.33
CA LYS A 138 4.25 1.83 18.60
C LYS A 138 3.44 0.97 19.58
N ASP A 139 2.14 1.22 19.67
CA ASP A 139 1.24 0.49 20.56
C ASP A 139 1.09 -0.97 20.11
N ASP A 140 0.90 -1.20 18.81
CA ASP A 140 0.86 -2.55 18.24
C ASP A 140 2.19 -3.30 18.44
N LEU A 141 3.33 -2.62 18.30
CA LEU A 141 4.63 -3.22 18.58
C LEU A 141 4.76 -3.62 20.06
N ALA A 142 4.26 -2.80 20.98
CA ALA A 142 4.25 -3.11 22.41
C ALA A 142 3.35 -4.32 22.72
N VAL A 143 2.17 -4.41 22.08
CA VAL A 143 1.28 -5.58 22.18
C VAL A 143 1.99 -6.84 21.68
N LEU A 144 2.63 -6.79 20.51
CA LEU A 144 3.33 -7.93 19.93
C LEU A 144 4.50 -8.40 20.80
N LYS A 145 5.24 -7.46 21.41
CA LYS A 145 6.30 -7.74 22.39
C LYS A 145 5.78 -8.21 23.76
N GLY A 146 4.46 -8.27 23.93
CA GLY A 146 3.82 -8.72 25.17
C GLY A 146 3.83 -7.69 26.31
N GLU A 147 4.17 -6.44 26.03
CA GLU A 147 4.19 -5.33 26.99
C GLU A 147 2.79 -4.83 27.34
N TYR A 148 1.79 -5.09 26.48
CA TYR A 148 0.41 -4.66 26.67
C TYR A 148 -0.52 -5.86 26.90
N LYS A 149 -0.97 -6.04 28.15
CA LYS A 149 -2.00 -7.03 28.52
C LYS A 149 -3.18 -6.34 29.21
N ASN A 150 -4.12 -5.81 28.42
CA ASN A 150 -5.51 -5.71 28.87
C ASN A 150 -6.44 -5.55 27.66
N GLY A 151 -7.23 -6.58 27.36
CA GLY A 151 -8.26 -6.54 26.32
C GLY A 151 -9.59 -5.91 26.79
N MET A 152 -9.68 -5.46 28.04
CA MET A 152 -10.88 -4.93 28.71
C MET A 152 -10.49 -4.03 29.91
N VAL A 153 -11.43 -3.23 30.44
CA VAL A 153 -11.29 -2.61 31.79
C VAL A 153 -11.22 -3.71 32.84
N SER A 154 -10.17 -3.75 33.65
CA SER A 154 -10.11 -4.66 34.81
C SER A 154 -9.94 -3.91 36.13
N GLU A 155 -10.99 -3.96 36.94
CA GLU A 155 -10.84 -4.08 38.39
C GLU A 155 -10.42 -5.51 38.68
N GLY A 156 -9.18 -5.70 39.16
CA GLY A 156 -8.69 -7.01 39.59
C GLY A 156 -7.29 -7.30 39.07
N LYS A 157 -6.33 -7.29 40.00
CA LYS A 157 -4.91 -7.58 39.76
C LYS A 157 -4.74 -8.93 39.06
N VAL A 158 -4.14 -8.93 37.87
CA VAL A 158 -3.71 -10.15 37.19
C VAL A 158 -2.22 -10.37 37.47
N THR A 159 -1.93 -11.53 38.05
CA THR A 159 -0.60 -12.05 38.35
C THR A 159 0.22 -12.25 37.08
N GLU A 160 1.48 -11.85 37.16
CA GLU A 160 2.49 -11.89 36.10
C GLU A 160 2.81 -13.33 35.66
N GLN A 161 2.55 -13.61 34.37
CA GLN A 161 3.29 -14.60 33.61
C GLN A 161 3.72 -13.95 32.30
N ASN A 162 5.02 -13.65 32.21
CA ASN A 162 5.70 -13.23 31.00
C ASN A 162 5.88 -14.48 30.14
N ASP A 163 5.10 -14.58 29.07
CA ASP A 163 5.34 -15.57 28.02
C ASP A 163 6.57 -15.09 27.23
N PRO A 164 7.67 -15.87 27.14
CA PRO A 164 8.88 -15.44 26.46
C PRO A 164 8.71 -15.22 24.95
N ASP A 165 7.62 -15.70 24.35
CA ASP A 165 7.41 -15.72 22.90
C ASP A 165 6.55 -14.57 22.35
N GLY A 166 6.16 -13.59 23.18
CA GLY A 166 5.22 -12.54 22.74
C GLY A 166 3.81 -13.11 22.48
N VAL A 167 2.79 -12.25 22.41
CA VAL A 167 1.39 -12.69 22.59
C VAL A 167 0.84 -13.57 21.45
N ALA A 168 1.46 -13.63 20.27
CA ALA A 168 0.87 -14.38 19.14
C ALA A 168 1.79 -14.69 17.92
N THR A 169 3.12 -14.52 17.99
CA THR A 169 3.94 -14.44 16.75
C THR A 169 4.27 -15.80 16.13
N ASN A 170 4.48 -16.85 16.93
CA ASN A 170 4.94 -18.16 16.40
C ASN A 170 3.84 -19.09 15.85
N GLN A 171 2.55 -18.78 16.03
CA GLN A 171 1.44 -19.67 15.64
C GLN A 171 0.45 -19.04 14.65
N ASN A 172 0.60 -17.75 14.32
CA ASN A 172 -0.37 -17.04 13.49
C ASN A 172 0.06 -17.02 12.01
N LYS A 173 -0.65 -17.76 11.16
CA LYS A 173 -0.41 -17.80 9.70
C LYS A 173 -0.40 -16.40 9.07
N PHE A 174 -1.33 -15.53 9.48
CA PHE A 174 -1.42 -14.16 8.93
C PHE A 174 -0.17 -13.34 9.24
N PHE A 175 0.39 -13.49 10.43
CA PHE A 175 1.64 -12.82 10.84
C PHE A 175 2.80 -13.21 9.92
N PHE A 176 2.95 -14.51 9.64
CA PHE A 176 3.99 -15.00 8.73
C PHE A 176 3.76 -14.62 7.27
N ASP A 177 2.51 -14.62 6.78
CA ASP A 177 2.21 -14.22 5.41
C ASP A 177 2.52 -12.73 5.19
N ILE A 178 2.17 -11.87 6.16
CA ILE A 178 2.53 -10.44 6.13
C ILE A 178 4.05 -10.25 6.13
N ILE A 179 4.80 -10.96 6.99
CA ILE A 179 6.27 -10.87 7.00
C ILE A 179 6.87 -11.41 5.70
N LYS A 180 6.41 -12.58 5.21
CA LYS A 180 6.88 -13.19 3.96
C LYS A 180 6.77 -12.20 2.81
N TRP A 181 5.58 -11.63 2.64
CA TRP A 181 5.31 -10.73 1.54
C TRP A 181 5.96 -9.35 1.73
N GLY A 182 6.02 -8.86 2.96
CA GLY A 182 6.74 -7.62 3.29
C GLY A 182 8.23 -7.72 3.01
N ALA A 183 8.88 -8.81 3.40
CA ALA A 183 10.30 -9.05 3.12
C ALA A 183 10.58 -9.12 1.61
N ALA A 184 9.71 -9.77 0.83
CA ALA A 184 9.84 -9.86 -0.62
C ALA A 184 9.68 -8.52 -1.36
N LEU A 185 8.90 -7.58 -0.80
CA LEU A 185 8.79 -6.20 -1.31
C LEU A 185 10.04 -5.35 -1.03
N LEU A 186 10.83 -5.72 -0.02
CA LEU A 186 12.03 -5.00 0.38
C LEU A 186 13.30 -5.42 -0.36
N LEU A 187 13.37 -6.68 -0.81
CA LEU A 187 14.45 -7.25 -1.63
C LEU A 187 14.35 -6.77 -3.09
#